data_AF-A0A2T3W940-F1
#
_entry.id   AF-A0A2T3W940-F1
#
_cell.length_a   1.000
_cell.length_b   1.000
_cell.length_c   1.000
_cell.angle_alpha   90.00
_cell.angle_beta   90.00
_cell.angle_gamma   90.00
#
_symmetry.space_group_name_H-M   'P 1'
#
loop_
_entity.id
_entity.type
_entity.pdbx_description
1 polymer ?
#
loop_
_entity_poly.entity_id
_entity_poly.type
_entity_poly.pdbx_seq_one_letter_code
_entity_poly.pdbx_strand_id
1 'polypeptide(L)'
;MPTLAQLRELQSIAQAGLTYTRDPYDRQRFERLRDLSAELLAEQTGQAPAAVAGLLRVEEGYLTPKVDVRAVVLNARGEVLLTREASDGRWSLPGGWADPGESPREIAVREVREETGREVRARRLLSVVDKAKHPHPPDLWAVYKLFVHCELVGPEDSAHAANLETTDSRFFPLDALPPLSLGRNLPAQIQRAAELALNPALGTDVD
;
A
#
# COMPACT_ATOMS: atom_id res chain seq x y z
N MET A 1 4.89 20.47 -17.85
CA MET A 1 5.46 19.43 -16.96
C MET A 1 4.74 18.12 -17.24
N PRO A 2 5.44 16.99 -17.46
CA PRO A 2 4.79 15.68 -17.59
C PRO A 2 4.04 15.33 -16.29
N THR A 3 3.01 14.49 -16.38
CA THR A 3 2.28 13.99 -15.21
C THR A 3 3.04 12.85 -14.52
N LEU A 4 2.72 12.57 -13.26
CA LEU A 4 3.33 11.45 -12.51
C LEU A 4 3.10 10.09 -13.22
N ALA A 5 1.93 9.92 -13.83
CA ALA A 5 1.62 8.73 -14.62
C ALA A 5 2.54 8.60 -15.84
N GLN A 6 2.76 9.69 -16.59
CA GLN A 6 3.68 9.70 -17.73
C GLN A 6 5.13 9.43 -17.30
N LEU A 7 5.55 9.93 -16.13
CA LEU A 7 6.90 9.66 -15.61
C LEU A 7 7.11 8.19 -15.24
N ARG A 8 6.10 7.55 -14.63
CA ARG A 8 6.13 6.11 -14.33
C ARG A 8 6.10 5.27 -15.60
N GLU A 9 5.34 5.68 -16.61
CA GLU A 9 5.34 5.04 -17.93
C GLU A 9 6.73 5.11 -18.59
N LEU A 10 7.36 6.28 -18.60
CA LEU A 10 8.73 6.44 -19.11
C LEU A 10 9.74 5.54 -18.38
N GLN A 11 9.61 5.44 -17.06
CA GLN A 11 10.46 4.57 -16.25
C GLN A 11 10.20 3.08 -16.55
N SER A 12 8.94 2.69 -16.75
CA SER A 12 8.56 1.35 -17.19
C SER A 12 9.16 0.99 -18.56
N ILE A 13 9.11 1.92 -19.51
CA ILE A 13 9.67 1.74 -20.86
C ILE A 13 11.20 1.60 -20.79
N ALA A 14 11.87 2.49 -20.04
CA ALA A 14 13.32 2.45 -19.87
C ALA A 14 13.78 1.10 -19.30
N GLN A 15 13.14 0.63 -18.25
CA GLN A 15 13.50 -0.62 -17.59
C GLN A 15 13.20 -1.86 -18.45
N ALA A 16 12.07 -1.88 -19.16
CA ALA A 16 11.78 -2.95 -20.12
C ALA A 16 12.87 -3.00 -21.21
N GLY A 17 13.29 -1.83 -21.71
CA GLY A 17 14.43 -1.69 -22.60
C GLY A 17 15.72 -2.30 -22.04
N LEU A 18 16.09 -1.95 -20.80
CA LEU A 18 17.29 -2.48 -20.13
C LEU A 18 17.25 -3.99 -19.89
N THR A 19 16.05 -4.52 -19.64
CA THR A 19 15.80 -5.93 -19.39
C THR A 19 15.97 -6.76 -20.65
N TYR A 20 15.43 -6.30 -21.78
CA TYR A 20 15.35 -7.11 -22.99
C TYR A 20 16.40 -6.78 -24.05
N THR A 21 17.00 -5.58 -24.02
CA THR A 21 17.98 -5.19 -25.04
C THR A 21 19.28 -5.98 -24.92
N ARG A 22 19.82 -6.35 -26.09
CA ARG A 22 21.15 -6.94 -26.25
C ARG A 22 22.15 -5.97 -26.89
N ASP A 23 21.68 -4.83 -27.40
CA ASP A 23 22.52 -3.83 -28.06
C ASP A 23 23.12 -2.86 -27.01
N PRO A 24 24.46 -2.65 -27.02
CA PRO A 24 25.12 -1.80 -26.03
C PRO A 24 24.80 -0.30 -26.17
N TYR A 25 24.46 0.17 -27.37
CA TYR A 25 24.06 1.56 -27.60
C TYR A 25 22.63 1.80 -27.11
N ASP A 26 21.72 0.86 -27.37
CA ASP A 26 20.36 0.92 -26.81
C ASP A 26 20.37 0.85 -25.28
N ARG A 27 21.24 0.02 -24.70
CA ARG A 27 21.43 -0.02 -23.24
C ARG A 27 21.77 1.36 -22.68
N GLN A 28 22.74 2.07 -23.27
CA GLN A 28 23.10 3.43 -22.83
C GLN A 28 21.94 4.42 -22.98
N ARG A 29 21.13 4.30 -24.04
CA ARG A 29 19.94 5.14 -24.24
C ARG A 29 18.90 4.91 -23.16
N PHE A 30 18.63 3.65 -22.81
CA PHE A 30 17.67 3.32 -21.76
C PHE A 30 18.19 3.68 -20.36
N GLU A 31 19.50 3.56 -20.10
CA GLU A 31 20.12 4.06 -18.86
C GLU A 31 19.91 5.58 -18.72
N ARG A 32 20.14 6.33 -19.81
CA ARG A 32 19.91 7.78 -19.80
C ARG A 32 18.43 8.13 -19.62
N LEU A 33 17.52 7.39 -20.25
CA LEU A 33 16.08 7.58 -20.09
C LEU A 33 15.64 7.35 -18.64
N ARG A 34 16.15 6.28 -18.00
CA ARG A 34 15.91 6.00 -16.58
C ARG A 34 16.41 7.15 -15.70
N ASP A 35 17.64 7.61 -15.90
CA ASP A 35 18.22 8.69 -15.09
C ASP A 35 17.44 10.00 -15.24
N LEU A 36 17.05 10.38 -16.47
CA LEU A 36 16.20 11.56 -16.71
C LEU A 36 14.82 11.43 -16.04
N SER A 37 14.20 10.25 -16.12
CA SER A 37 12.92 10.01 -15.46
C SER A 37 13.04 10.08 -13.93
N ALA A 38 14.17 9.67 -13.36
CA ALA A 38 14.44 9.75 -11.92
C ALA A 38 14.54 11.20 -11.42
N GLU A 39 15.20 12.07 -12.19
CA GLU A 39 15.29 13.51 -11.90
C GLU A 39 13.89 14.15 -11.82
N LEU A 40 13.04 13.86 -12.80
CA LEU A 40 11.68 14.40 -12.87
C LEU A 40 10.75 13.80 -11.79
N LEU A 41 10.89 12.51 -11.48
CA LEU A 41 10.12 11.86 -10.42
C LEU A 41 10.47 12.46 -9.06
N ALA A 42 11.76 12.67 -8.78
CA ALA A 42 12.23 13.26 -7.54
C ALA A 42 11.61 14.66 -7.29
N GLU A 43 11.51 15.48 -8.33
CA GLU A 43 10.83 16.78 -8.25
C GLU A 43 9.34 16.62 -7.89
N GLN A 44 8.63 15.69 -8.52
CA GLN A 44 7.19 15.50 -8.28
C GLN A 44 6.84 14.85 -6.94
N THR A 45 7.74 14.03 -6.40
CA THR A 45 7.54 13.37 -5.11
C THR A 45 8.17 14.13 -3.94
N GLY A 46 8.92 15.22 -4.21
CA GLY A 46 9.65 15.97 -3.20
C GLY A 46 10.81 15.19 -2.57
N GLN A 47 11.37 14.22 -3.31
CA GLN A 47 12.46 13.35 -2.86
C GLN A 47 13.81 13.80 -3.44
N ALA A 48 14.92 13.33 -2.86
CA ALA A 48 16.24 13.62 -3.39
C ALA A 48 16.51 12.82 -4.69
N PRO A 49 16.99 13.46 -5.79
CA PRO A 49 17.24 12.77 -7.07
C PRO A 49 18.14 11.54 -6.96
N ALA A 50 19.21 11.62 -6.16
CA ALA A 50 20.13 10.50 -5.95
C ALA A 50 19.44 9.31 -5.24
N ALA A 51 18.52 9.57 -4.32
CA ALA A 51 17.76 8.52 -3.64
C ALA A 51 16.78 7.83 -4.59
N VAL A 52 16.05 8.60 -5.39
CA VAL A 52 15.14 8.05 -6.42
C VAL A 52 15.93 7.24 -7.46
N ALA A 53 17.02 7.79 -7.99
CA ALA A 53 17.87 7.07 -8.95
C ALA A 53 18.43 5.76 -8.36
N GLY A 54 18.84 5.77 -7.09
CA GLY A 54 19.27 4.57 -6.38
C GLY A 54 18.18 3.50 -6.34
N LEU A 55 16.96 3.86 -5.92
CA LEU A 55 15.83 2.94 -5.87
C LEU A 55 15.47 2.35 -7.24
N LEU A 56 15.42 3.19 -8.28
CA LEU A 56 15.07 2.75 -9.64
C LEU A 56 16.14 1.87 -10.29
N ARG A 57 17.39 1.89 -9.81
CA ARG A 57 18.49 1.06 -10.32
C ARG A 57 18.49 -0.36 -9.75
N VAL A 58 17.87 -0.56 -8.59
CA VAL A 58 17.80 -1.86 -7.91
C VAL A 58 16.71 -2.75 -8.50
N GLU A 59 15.68 -2.15 -9.10
CA GLU A 59 14.65 -2.89 -9.82
C GLU A 59 15.25 -3.53 -11.08
N GLU A 60 15.18 -4.85 -11.17
CA GLU A 60 15.57 -5.64 -12.33
C GLU A 60 14.33 -6.31 -12.95
N GLY A 61 14.34 -6.50 -14.28
CA GLY A 61 13.21 -7.10 -14.97
C GLY A 61 12.08 -6.13 -15.32
N TYR A 62 10.92 -6.68 -15.65
CA TYR A 62 9.75 -5.89 -16.02
C TYR A 62 9.08 -5.32 -14.77
N LEU A 63 8.85 -4.01 -14.75
CA LEU A 63 8.21 -3.36 -13.61
C LEU A 63 6.72 -3.65 -13.60
N THR A 64 6.26 -4.06 -12.43
CA THR A 64 4.84 -4.19 -12.12
C THR A 64 4.47 -3.18 -11.04
N PRO A 65 3.18 -2.82 -10.90
CA PRO A 65 2.72 -2.14 -9.70
C PRO A 65 3.09 -2.94 -8.45
N LYS A 66 3.61 -2.25 -7.43
CA LYS A 66 3.82 -2.87 -6.12
C LYS A 66 2.47 -3.23 -5.50
N VAL A 67 2.47 -4.17 -4.57
CA VAL A 67 1.25 -4.64 -3.91
C VAL A 67 1.30 -4.26 -2.44
N ASP A 68 0.28 -3.52 -1.99
CA ASP A 68 0.05 -3.16 -0.58
C ASP A 68 -1.22 -3.87 -0.11
N VAL A 69 -1.16 -4.53 1.05
CA VAL A 69 -2.29 -5.27 1.62
C VAL A 69 -2.75 -4.56 2.89
N ARG A 70 -4.06 -4.33 3.01
CA ARG A 70 -4.69 -3.68 4.17
C ARG A 70 -5.74 -4.60 4.78
N ALA A 71 -5.57 -4.93 6.06
CA ALA A 71 -6.53 -5.75 6.79
C ALA A 71 -7.68 -4.89 7.30
N VAL A 72 -8.92 -5.33 7.05
CA VAL A 72 -10.13 -4.71 7.55
C VAL A 72 -10.70 -5.63 8.62
N VAL A 73 -10.59 -5.19 9.87
CA VAL A 73 -11.10 -5.91 11.04
C VAL A 73 -12.16 -5.04 11.69
N LEU A 74 -13.37 -5.57 11.82
CA LEU A 74 -14.47 -4.93 12.52
C LEU A 74 -14.75 -5.63 13.85
N ASN A 75 -15.02 -4.87 14.90
CA ASN A 75 -15.52 -5.45 16.15
C ASN A 75 -17.06 -5.61 16.12
N ALA A 76 -17.63 -6.15 17.20
CA ALA A 76 -19.07 -6.38 17.31
C ALA A 76 -19.92 -5.10 17.25
N ARG A 77 -19.31 -3.92 17.49
CA ARG A 77 -19.96 -2.60 17.38
C ARG A 77 -19.89 -2.01 15.97
N GLY A 78 -19.25 -2.71 15.02
CA GLY A 78 -19.03 -2.21 13.66
C GLY A 78 -17.93 -1.15 13.57
N GLU A 79 -17.11 -1.00 14.61
CA GLU A 79 -15.95 -0.11 14.63
C GLU A 79 -14.77 -0.81 13.93
N VAL A 80 -13.92 -0.03 13.27
CA VAL A 80 -12.77 -0.54 12.49
C VAL A 80 -11.48 -0.46 13.29
N LEU A 81 -10.68 -1.52 13.24
CA LEU A 81 -9.33 -1.54 13.82
C LEU A 81 -8.39 -0.67 12.99
N LEU A 82 -7.72 0.27 13.66
CA LEU A 82 -6.65 1.07 13.08
C LEU A 82 -5.39 0.99 13.95
N THR A 83 -4.24 1.20 13.33
CA THR A 83 -2.91 1.27 13.94
C THR A 83 -2.33 2.65 13.77
N ARG A 84 -1.56 3.11 14.76
CA ARG A 84 -0.93 4.42 14.76
C ARG A 84 0.55 4.31 14.44
N GLU A 85 0.90 4.79 13.26
CA GLU A 85 2.24 4.77 12.71
C GLU A 85 3.20 5.64 13.52
N ALA A 86 4.35 5.10 13.90
CA ALA A 86 5.42 5.86 14.57
C ALA A 86 5.99 6.97 13.67
N SER A 87 5.96 6.75 12.36
CA SER A 87 6.58 7.61 11.35
C SER A 87 5.89 8.97 11.17
N ASP A 88 4.56 9.02 11.18
CA ASP A 88 3.78 10.24 10.97
C ASP A 88 2.78 10.53 12.10
N GLY A 89 2.66 9.64 13.09
CA GLY A 89 1.74 9.76 14.22
C GLY A 89 0.26 9.69 13.84
N ARG A 90 -0.05 9.26 12.61
CA ARG A 90 -1.40 9.14 12.05
C ARG A 90 -1.86 7.69 12.02
N TRP A 91 -3.12 7.49 11.68
CA TRP A 91 -3.76 6.18 11.75
C TRP A 91 -4.00 5.57 10.37
N SER A 92 -3.84 4.25 10.29
CA SER A 92 -4.12 3.46 9.10
C SER A 92 -4.73 2.11 9.43
N LEU A 93 -5.31 1.45 8.43
CA LEU A 93 -5.60 0.03 8.53
C LEU A 93 -4.28 -0.73 8.70
N PRO A 94 -4.23 -1.76 9.59
CA PRO A 94 -3.06 -2.63 9.69
C PRO A 94 -2.70 -3.20 8.33
N GLY A 95 -1.42 -3.21 7.99
CA GLY A 95 -0.98 -3.69 6.69
C GLY A 95 0.27 -3.01 6.16
N GLY A 96 0.85 -3.65 5.15
CA GLY A 96 2.10 -3.23 4.55
C GLY A 96 2.28 -3.77 3.14
N TRP A 97 3.54 -3.71 2.69
CA TRP A 97 3.95 -4.27 1.41
C TRP A 97 3.79 -5.79 1.41
N ALA A 98 3.42 -6.34 0.26
CA ALA A 98 3.38 -7.78 0.08
C ALA A 98 4.80 -8.36 -0.01
N ASP A 99 5.12 -9.29 0.88
CA ASP A 99 6.37 -10.03 0.82
C ASP A 99 6.30 -11.23 -0.15
N PRO A 100 7.39 -11.55 -0.87
CA PRO A 100 7.45 -12.72 -1.72
C PRO A 100 7.17 -14.02 -0.94
N GLY A 101 6.29 -14.85 -1.49
CA GLY A 101 5.96 -16.16 -0.92
C GLY A 101 4.76 -16.14 0.04
N GLU A 102 4.24 -14.98 0.40
CA GLU A 102 3.00 -14.87 1.17
C GLU A 102 1.80 -14.55 0.26
N SER A 103 0.67 -15.19 0.51
CA SER A 103 -0.60 -14.81 -0.08
C SER A 103 -1.15 -13.53 0.57
N PRO A 104 -2.06 -12.79 -0.09
CA PRO A 104 -2.71 -11.62 0.52
C PRO A 104 -3.41 -11.92 1.85
N ARG A 105 -3.84 -13.17 2.06
CA ARG A 105 -4.44 -13.60 3.34
C ARG A 105 -3.39 -13.74 4.44
N GLU A 106 -2.24 -14.34 4.13
CA GLU A 106 -1.14 -14.52 5.08
C GLU A 106 -0.58 -13.17 5.51
N ILE A 107 -0.35 -12.26 4.55
CA ILE A 107 0.10 -10.89 4.82
C ILE A 107 -0.88 -10.17 5.76
N ALA A 108 -2.18 -10.17 5.43
CA ALA A 108 -3.18 -9.50 6.27
C ALA A 108 -3.24 -10.07 7.71
N VAL A 109 -3.04 -11.37 7.89
CA VAL A 109 -2.99 -12.00 9.22
C VAL A 109 -1.70 -11.64 9.96
N ARG A 110 -0.56 -11.71 9.27
CA ARG A 110 0.76 -11.37 9.81
C ARG A 110 0.81 -9.93 10.29
N GLU A 111 0.43 -8.98 9.45
CA GLU A 111 0.47 -7.55 9.75
C GLU A 111 -0.44 -7.18 10.93
N VAL A 112 -1.66 -7.75 11.00
CA VAL A 112 -2.53 -7.53 12.17
C VAL A 112 -1.89 -8.05 13.46
N ARG A 113 -1.25 -9.23 13.41
CA ARG A 113 -0.56 -9.78 14.57
C ARG A 113 0.64 -8.94 14.97
N GLU A 114 1.47 -8.52 14.02
CA GLU A 114 2.70 -7.76 14.25
C GLU A 114 2.41 -6.36 14.77
N GLU A 115 1.48 -5.64 14.16
CA GLU A 115 1.17 -4.25 14.54
C GLU A 115 0.27 -4.15 15.78
N THR A 116 -0.55 -5.17 16.06
CA THR A 116 -1.61 -5.05 17.09
C THR A 116 -1.56 -6.12 18.18
N GLY A 117 -0.84 -7.22 17.97
CA GLY A 117 -0.85 -8.38 18.86
C GLY A 117 -2.14 -9.20 18.83
N ARG A 118 -3.10 -8.88 17.94
CA ARG A 118 -4.38 -9.58 17.83
C ARG A 118 -4.31 -10.71 16.81
N GLU A 119 -4.94 -11.83 17.15
CA GLU A 119 -5.09 -12.98 16.26
C GLU A 119 -6.36 -12.85 15.43
N VAL A 120 -6.21 -12.94 14.11
CA VAL A 120 -7.31 -12.83 13.14
C VAL A 120 -7.32 -13.98 12.15
N ARG A 121 -8.46 -14.18 11.50
CA ARG A 121 -8.64 -15.10 10.39
C ARG A 121 -9.06 -14.32 9.14
N ALA A 122 -8.24 -14.34 8.11
CA ALA A 122 -8.60 -13.77 6.81
C ALA A 122 -9.75 -14.54 6.16
N ARG A 123 -10.79 -13.81 5.74
CA ARG A 123 -12.02 -14.37 5.18
C ARG A 123 -12.10 -14.25 3.68
N ARG A 124 -12.03 -13.02 3.16
CA ARG A 124 -12.19 -12.73 1.74
C ARG A 124 -11.52 -11.42 1.35
N LEU A 125 -11.22 -11.31 0.07
CA LEU A 125 -10.86 -10.03 -0.55
C LEU A 125 -12.11 -9.15 -0.60
N LEU A 126 -11.96 -7.88 -0.23
CA LEU A 126 -13.01 -6.86 -0.25
C LEU A 126 -12.87 -6.00 -1.49
N SER A 127 -11.67 -5.46 -1.74
CA SER A 127 -11.43 -4.63 -2.90
C SER A 127 -9.99 -4.66 -3.40
N VAL A 128 -9.82 -4.33 -4.68
CA VAL A 128 -8.54 -4.06 -5.33
C VAL A 128 -8.63 -2.69 -5.98
N VAL A 129 -7.79 -1.75 -5.54
CA VAL A 129 -7.80 -0.39 -6.06
C VAL A 129 -6.41 0.03 -6.55
N ASP A 130 -6.37 0.81 -7.61
CA ASP A 130 -5.15 1.45 -8.08
C ASP A 130 -4.94 2.75 -7.30
N LYS A 131 -3.89 2.83 -6.49
CA LYS A 131 -3.59 4.00 -5.66
C LYS A 131 -3.57 5.30 -6.48
N ALA A 132 -3.15 5.26 -7.75
CA ALA A 132 -3.07 6.45 -8.60
C ALA A 132 -4.44 6.96 -9.10
N LYS A 133 -5.49 6.13 -9.06
CA LYS A 133 -6.86 6.51 -9.46
C LYS A 133 -7.66 7.19 -8.33
N HIS A 134 -7.09 7.24 -7.13
CA HIS A 134 -7.71 7.81 -5.93
C HIS A 134 -6.91 9.03 -5.45
N PRO A 135 -7.50 9.96 -4.67
CA PRO A 135 -6.86 11.21 -4.25
C PRO A 135 -5.83 11.01 -3.11
N HIS A 136 -4.91 10.05 -3.27
CA HIS A 136 -3.75 9.89 -2.40
C HIS A 136 -2.69 10.95 -2.70
N PRO A 137 -1.82 11.29 -1.73
CA PRO A 137 -0.61 12.05 -1.99
C PRO A 137 0.26 11.38 -3.07
N PRO A 138 1.04 12.17 -3.84
CA PRO A 138 2.00 11.64 -4.80
C PRO A 138 2.93 10.59 -4.18
N ASP A 139 3.21 9.53 -4.93
CA ASP A 139 4.10 8.44 -4.53
C ASP A 139 5.11 8.18 -5.64
N LEU A 140 6.25 7.59 -5.31
CA LEU A 140 7.20 7.11 -6.31
C LEU A 140 6.59 5.93 -7.08
N TRP A 141 6.00 4.98 -6.37
CA TRP A 141 5.59 3.69 -6.94
C TRP A 141 4.15 3.70 -7.46
N ALA A 142 3.91 3.01 -8.58
CA ALA A 142 2.58 2.53 -8.89
C ALA A 142 2.21 1.41 -7.90
N VAL A 143 1.00 1.43 -7.33
CA VAL A 143 0.61 0.52 -6.25
C VAL A 143 -0.82 0.03 -6.43
N TYR A 144 -1.00 -1.28 -6.39
CA TYR A 144 -2.30 -1.90 -6.17
C TYR A 144 -2.51 -2.16 -4.68
N LYS A 145 -3.66 -1.73 -4.18
CA LYS A 145 -4.08 -1.85 -2.78
C LYS A 145 -5.15 -2.91 -2.66
N LEU A 146 -4.86 -3.96 -1.90
CA LEU A 146 -5.77 -5.07 -1.64
C LEU A 146 -6.32 -4.91 -0.22
N PHE A 147 -7.64 -4.80 -0.10
CA PHE A 147 -8.32 -4.76 1.19
C PHE A 147 -8.85 -6.15 1.52
N VAL A 148 -8.42 -6.73 2.63
CA VAL A 148 -8.76 -8.11 3.03
C VAL A 148 -9.59 -8.08 4.31
N HIS A 149 -10.77 -8.70 4.28
CA HIS A 149 -11.59 -8.85 5.47
C HIS A 149 -10.97 -9.89 6.41
N CYS A 150 -10.81 -9.51 7.67
CA CYS A 150 -10.27 -10.35 8.73
C CYS A 150 -11.21 -10.32 9.94
N GLU A 151 -11.44 -11.49 10.55
CA GLU A 151 -12.26 -11.61 11.77
C GLU A 151 -11.35 -11.92 12.97
N LEU A 152 -11.62 -11.29 14.11
CA LEU A 152 -10.95 -11.61 15.37
C LEU A 152 -11.21 -13.06 15.78
N VAL A 153 -10.16 -13.75 16.22
CA VAL A 153 -10.23 -15.12 16.75
C VAL A 153 -10.13 -15.13 18.28
N GLY A 154 -9.58 -14.08 18.88
CA GLY A 154 -9.41 -13.91 20.33
C GLY A 154 -10.18 -12.71 20.91
N PRO A 155 -9.99 -12.43 22.22
CA PRO A 155 -10.61 -11.27 22.86
C PRO A 155 -10.12 -9.95 22.25
N GLU A 156 -11.02 -8.97 22.13
CA GLU A 156 -10.74 -7.64 21.53
C GLU A 156 -9.58 -6.91 22.23
N ASP A 157 -9.42 -7.17 23.54
CA ASP A 157 -8.41 -6.56 24.42
C ASP A 157 -7.04 -7.26 24.39
N SER A 158 -6.82 -8.23 23.50
CA SER A 158 -5.55 -8.97 23.41
C SER A 158 -4.38 -8.17 22.81
N ALA A 159 -4.45 -6.83 22.84
CA ALA A 159 -3.44 -5.98 22.25
C ALA A 159 -2.09 -6.11 22.98
N HIS A 160 -0.99 -6.15 22.25
CA HIS A 160 0.35 -6.03 22.83
C HIS A 160 0.83 -4.56 22.83
N ALA A 161 1.82 -4.26 23.67
CA ALA A 161 2.38 -2.92 23.81
C ALA A 161 3.00 -2.40 22.50
N ALA A 162 3.11 -1.07 22.39
CA ALA A 162 3.76 -0.37 21.28
C ALA A 162 5.07 -1.04 20.83
N ASN A 163 5.28 -1.10 19.51
CA ASN A 163 6.51 -1.59 18.90
C ASN A 163 7.21 -0.46 18.11
N LEU A 164 8.27 -0.80 17.36
CA LEU A 164 9.07 0.19 16.62
C LEU A 164 8.28 0.89 15.50
N GLU A 165 7.29 0.24 14.92
CA GLU A 165 6.54 0.71 13.75
C GLU A 165 5.17 1.27 14.14
N THR A 166 4.51 0.63 15.11
CA THR A 166 3.18 0.95 15.58
C THR A 166 3.20 1.33 17.05
N THR A 167 2.72 2.54 17.34
CA THR A 167 2.69 3.11 18.69
C THR A 167 1.39 2.83 19.44
N ASP A 168 0.31 2.49 18.74
CA ASP A 168 -1.02 2.28 19.32
C ASP A 168 -1.92 1.49 18.34
N SER A 169 -2.93 0.78 18.84
CA SER A 169 -3.93 0.11 18.02
C SER A 169 -5.31 0.11 18.69
N ARG A 170 -6.32 0.62 18.01
CA ARG A 170 -7.67 0.85 18.58
C ARG A 170 -8.76 0.69 17.55
N PHE A 171 -9.98 0.42 18.04
CA PHE A 171 -11.19 0.44 17.24
C PHE A 171 -11.78 1.86 17.20
N PHE A 172 -12.23 2.28 16.02
CA PHE A 172 -12.85 3.59 15.80
C PHE A 172 -14.20 3.46 15.06
N PRO A 173 -15.21 4.27 15.44
CA PRO A 173 -16.43 4.40 14.65
C PRO A 173 -16.14 4.92 13.24
N LEU A 174 -16.85 4.40 12.23
CA LEU A 174 -16.66 4.76 10.81
C LEU A 174 -17.04 6.21 10.48
N ASP A 175 -17.84 6.85 11.33
CA ASP A 175 -18.27 8.24 11.28
C ASP A 175 -17.40 9.18 12.13
N ALA A 176 -16.46 8.63 12.91
CA ALA A 176 -15.56 9.37 13.81
C ALA A 176 -14.10 8.88 13.67
N LEU A 177 -13.63 8.75 12.43
CA LEU A 177 -12.25 8.31 12.14
C LEU A 177 -11.21 9.32 12.66
N PRO A 178 -10.08 8.86 13.21
CA PRO A 178 -9.00 9.72 13.67
C PRO A 178 -8.22 10.33 12.49
N PRO A 179 -7.25 11.23 12.72
CA PRO A 179 -6.38 11.74 11.65
C PRO A 179 -5.65 10.61 10.92
N LEU A 180 -6.01 10.41 9.65
CA LEU A 180 -5.52 9.29 8.86
C LEU A 180 -4.18 9.58 8.15
N SER A 181 -3.39 8.54 7.95
CA SER A 181 -2.25 8.52 7.05
C SER A 181 -2.75 8.35 5.60
N LEU A 182 -2.98 9.48 4.92
CA LEU A 182 -3.62 9.50 3.61
C LEU A 182 -2.82 8.81 2.50
N GLY A 183 -1.53 8.54 2.70
CA GLY A 183 -0.73 7.70 1.79
C GLY A 183 -1.08 6.21 1.85
N ARG A 184 -1.62 5.75 2.98
CA ARG A 184 -1.96 4.35 3.27
C ARG A 184 -3.44 4.06 3.04
N ASN A 185 -4.33 4.97 3.44
CA ASN A 185 -5.77 4.80 3.24
C ASN A 185 -6.51 6.14 3.25
N LEU A 186 -7.57 6.22 2.46
CA LEU A 186 -8.52 7.33 2.48
C LEU A 186 -9.75 7.00 3.36
N PRO A 187 -10.43 8.00 3.95
CA PRO A 187 -11.66 7.77 4.70
C PRO A 187 -12.70 6.98 3.90
N ALA A 188 -12.92 7.34 2.63
CA ALA A 188 -13.88 6.67 1.76
C ALA A 188 -13.52 5.20 1.48
N GLN A 189 -12.22 4.86 1.40
CA GLN A 189 -11.76 3.48 1.22
C GLN A 189 -12.03 2.64 2.46
N ILE A 190 -11.79 3.19 3.66
CA ILE A 190 -12.11 2.51 4.93
C ILE A 190 -13.61 2.26 5.03
N GLN A 191 -14.42 3.30 4.78
CA GLN A 191 -15.88 3.21 4.84
C GLN A 191 -16.43 2.19 3.84
N ARG A 192 -15.97 2.22 2.59
CA ARG A 192 -16.39 1.26 1.57
C ARG A 192 -15.96 -0.16 1.90
N ALA A 193 -14.73 -0.36 2.36
CA ALA A 193 -14.25 -1.69 2.73
C ALA A 193 -15.03 -2.25 3.94
N ALA A 194 -15.38 -1.41 4.92
CA ALA A 194 -16.24 -1.81 6.03
C ALA A 194 -17.66 -2.17 5.57
N GLU A 195 -18.26 -1.38 4.66
CA GLU A 195 -19.55 -1.70 4.06
C GLU A 195 -19.53 -3.06 3.35
N LEU A 196 -18.50 -3.34 2.56
CA LEU A 196 -18.31 -4.63 1.90
C LEU A 196 -18.16 -5.75 2.94
N ALA A 197 -17.38 -5.54 4.00
CA ALA A 197 -17.21 -6.53 5.07
C ALA A 197 -18.55 -6.89 5.75
N LEU A 198 -19.39 -5.89 6.02
CA LEU A 198 -20.72 -6.06 6.63
C LEU A 198 -21.76 -6.65 5.66
N ASN A 199 -21.57 -6.50 4.34
CA ASN A 199 -22.52 -6.94 3.32
C ASN A 199 -21.86 -7.87 2.29
N PRO A 200 -21.63 -9.17 2.61
CA PRO A 200 -20.98 -10.12 1.71
C PRO A 200 -21.65 -10.27 0.33
N ALA A 201 -22.95 -9.99 0.23
CA ALA A 201 -23.70 -10.06 -1.03
C ALA A 201 -23.26 -9.01 -2.07
N LEU A 202 -22.59 -7.93 -1.66
CA LEU A 202 -22.05 -6.91 -2.58
C LEU A 202 -20.84 -7.42 -3.38
N GLY A 203 -20.24 -8.55 -3.00
CA GLY A 203 -19.08 -9.11 -3.70
C GLY A 203 -17.78 -8.37 -3.39
N THR A 204 -16.92 -8.30 -4.41
CA THR A 204 -15.59 -7.66 -4.37
C THR A 204 -15.56 -6.49 -5.34
N ASP A 205 -15.08 -5.34 -4.88
CA ASP A 205 -14.93 -4.16 -5.72
C ASP A 205 -13.56 -4.14 -6.42
N VAL A 206 -13.54 -3.74 -7.68
CA VAL A 206 -12.31 -3.54 -8.45
C VAL A 206 -12.47 -2.27 -9.28
N ASP A 207 -11.43 -1.41 -9.27
CA ASP A 207 -11.35 -0.17 -10.07
C ASP A 207 -11.21 -0.39 -11.59
#